data_AF-F4SY45-F1
#
_entry.id   AF-F4SY45-F1
#
_cell.length_a   1.000
_cell.length_b   1.000
_cell.length_c   1.000
_cell.angle_alpha   90.00
_cell.angle_beta   90.00
_cell.angle_gamma   90.00
#
_symmetry.space_group_name_H-M   'P 1'
#
loop_
_entity.id
_entity.type
_entity.pdbx_description
1 polymer ?
#
loop_
_entity_poly.entity_id
_entity_poly.type
_entity_poly.pdbx_seq_one_letter_code
_entity_poly.pdbx_strand_id
1 'polypeptide(L)'
;MQQRQRDVAALDAGYSRELADAKAENNALRADDVAAGRRRLRVRAVCPTVSADKTAIASGVTDAASPGLTDAAQRDYFTLRERIATSEKMIQGLQEYIRKECQ
;
A
#
# COMPACT_ATOMS: atom_id res chain seq x y z
N MET A 1 27.18 15.10 25.52
CA MET A 1 27.41 14.63 24.14
C MET A 1 27.08 13.15 23.95
N GLN A 2 27.62 12.21 24.74
CA GLN A 2 27.34 10.77 24.55
C GLN A 2 25.86 10.38 24.67
N GLN A 3 25.10 11.01 25.58
CA GLN A 3 23.69 10.65 25.79
C GLN A 3 22.83 10.95 24.56
N ARG A 4 22.83 12.21 24.08
CA ARG A 4 22.13 12.60 22.83
C ARG A 4 22.47 11.71 21.64
N GLN A 5 23.75 11.36 21.46
CA GLN A 5 24.15 10.47 20.35
C GLN A 5 23.52 9.07 20.45
N ARG A 6 23.39 8.53 21.67
CA ARG A 6 22.70 7.24 21.90
C ARG A 6 21.20 7.36 21.66
N ASP A 7 20.60 8.45 22.10
CA ASP A 7 19.15 8.68 21.98
C ASP A 7 18.75 8.84 20.49
N VAL A 8 19.55 9.57 19.70
CA VAL A 8 19.38 9.66 18.24
C VAL A 8 19.53 8.32 17.55
N ALA A 9 20.56 7.54 17.91
CA ALA A 9 20.77 6.21 17.32
C ALA A 9 19.63 5.24 17.66
N ALA A 10 19.09 5.31 18.88
CA ALA A 10 17.94 4.52 19.28
C ALA A 10 16.67 4.90 18.50
N LEU A 11 16.45 6.20 18.28
CA LEU A 11 15.35 6.70 17.46
C LEU A 11 15.47 6.21 16.01
N ASP A 12 16.64 6.36 15.40
CA ASP A 12 16.90 5.91 14.02
C ASP A 12 16.69 4.40 13.88
N ALA A 13 17.21 3.60 14.82
CA ALA A 13 17.02 2.15 14.83
C ALA A 13 15.54 1.76 14.95
N GLY A 14 14.77 2.49 15.76
CA GLY A 14 13.32 2.29 15.92
C GLY A 14 12.57 2.49 14.61
N TYR A 15 12.70 3.66 14.00
CA TYR A 15 12.00 3.98 12.75
C TYR A 15 12.50 3.17 11.56
N SER A 16 13.79 2.82 11.52
CA SER A 16 14.34 1.92 10.50
C SER A 16 13.72 0.52 10.58
N ARG A 17 13.56 -0.02 11.80
CA ARG A 17 12.88 -1.31 12.01
C ARG A 17 11.42 -1.24 11.58
N GLU A 18 10.69 -0.22 12.02
CA GLU A 18 9.28 -0.07 11.64
C GLU A 18 9.08 0.08 10.13
N LEU A 19 9.99 0.76 9.44
CA LEU A 19 9.99 0.85 7.99
C LEU A 19 10.26 -0.51 7.34
N ALA A 20 11.24 -1.27 7.86
CA ALA A 20 11.54 -2.61 7.37
C ALA A 20 10.35 -3.56 7.54
N ASP A 21 9.68 -3.51 8.70
CA ASP A 21 8.49 -4.32 9.00
C ASP A 21 7.33 -3.96 8.05
N ALA A 22 7.08 -2.66 7.82
CA ALA A 22 6.05 -2.21 6.89
C ALA A 22 6.33 -2.62 5.43
N LYS A 23 7.61 -2.60 5.02
CA LYS A 23 8.04 -3.09 3.69
C LYS A 23 7.88 -4.59 3.57
N ALA A 24 8.23 -5.35 4.60
CA ALA A 24 8.04 -6.80 4.63
C ALA A 24 6.56 -7.16 4.51
N GLU A 25 5.68 -6.48 5.26
CA GLU A 25 4.23 -6.67 5.17
C GLU A 25 3.69 -6.35 3.77
N ASN A 26 4.15 -5.25 3.16
CA ASN A 26 3.77 -4.88 1.79
C ASN A 26 4.17 -5.96 0.77
N ASN A 27 5.40 -6.47 0.89
CA ASN A 27 5.91 -7.52 0.03
C ASN A 27 5.16 -8.83 0.20
N ALA A 28 4.83 -9.22 1.43
CA ALA A 28 3.99 -10.39 1.70
C ALA A 28 2.60 -10.22 1.07
N LEU A 29 1.94 -9.07 1.25
CA LEU A 29 0.65 -8.82 0.61
C LEU A 29 0.72 -8.90 -0.93
N ARG A 30 1.82 -8.41 -1.52
CA ARG A 30 2.02 -8.41 -2.96
C ARG A 30 2.31 -9.80 -3.52
N ALA A 31 3.35 -10.47 -3.01
CA ALA A 31 3.87 -11.71 -3.57
C ALA A 31 3.09 -12.93 -3.05
N ASP A 32 2.85 -12.98 -1.75
CA ASP A 32 2.25 -14.14 -1.11
C ASP A 32 0.74 -14.11 -1.28
N ASP A 33 0.08 -12.96 -1.08
CA ASP A 33 -1.38 -12.94 -1.10
C ASP A 33 -2.00 -12.60 -2.46
N VAL A 34 -1.62 -11.49 -3.09
CA VAL A 34 -2.24 -11.04 -4.34
C VAL A 34 -1.73 -11.83 -5.55
N ALA A 35 -0.41 -11.97 -5.69
CA ALA A 35 0.16 -12.70 -6.83
C ALA A 35 -0.16 -14.21 -6.80
N ALA A 36 -0.28 -14.82 -5.61
CA ALA A 36 -0.73 -16.22 -5.48
C ALA A 36 -2.26 -16.39 -5.55
N GLY A 37 -3.03 -15.31 -5.75
CA GLY A 37 -4.49 -15.35 -5.87
C GLY A 37 -5.25 -15.64 -4.57
N ARG A 38 -4.58 -15.64 -3.41
CA ARG A 38 -5.22 -15.84 -2.09
C ARG A 38 -6.07 -14.64 -1.68
N ARG A 39 -5.66 -13.44 -2.09
CA ARG A 39 -6.41 -12.19 -1.92
C ARG A 39 -6.48 -11.44 -3.25
N ARG A 40 -7.41 -10.49 -3.33
CA ARG A 40 -7.53 -9.58 -4.48
C ARG A 40 -7.74 -8.15 -4.00
N LEU A 41 -7.15 -7.20 -4.72
CA LEU A 41 -7.44 -5.78 -4.52
C LEU A 41 -8.86 -5.49 -4.99
N ARG A 42 -9.57 -4.63 -4.25
CA ARG A 42 -10.94 -4.23 -4.55
C ARG A 42 -11.01 -2.72 -4.62
N VAL A 43 -11.72 -2.20 -5.61
CA VAL A 43 -12.10 -0.80 -5.66
C VAL A 43 -13.51 -0.68 -5.09
N ARG A 44 -13.74 0.33 -4.26
CA ARG A 44 -15.09 0.68 -3.84
C ARG A 44 -15.81 1.31 -5.03
N ALA A 45 -16.55 0.50 -5.77
CA ALA A 45 -17.33 0.93 -6.92
C ALA A 45 -18.84 0.78 -6.66
N VAL A 46 -19.63 1.66 -7.24
CA VAL A 46 -21.10 1.53 -7.32
C VAL A 46 -21.42 1.25 -8.79
N CYS A 47 -21.94 0.05 -9.06
CA CYS A 47 -22.39 -0.31 -10.41
C CYS A 47 -23.87 0.08 -10.54
N PRO A 48 -24.24 1.01 -11.46
CA PRO A 48 -25.64 1.29 -11.72
C PRO A 48 -26.31 0.02 -12.27
N THR A 49 -27.52 -0.27 -11.81
CA THR A 49 -28.35 -1.34 -12.38
C THR A 49 -28.66 -1.00 -13.83
N VAL A 50 -28.44 -1.95 -14.74
CA VAL A 50 -28.84 -1.81 -16.13
C VAL A 50 -30.37 -1.76 -16.19
N SER A 51 -30.94 -0.64 -16.64
CA SER A 51 -32.40 -0.46 -16.76
C SER A 51 -32.99 -1.48 -17.75
N ALA A 52 -34.11 -2.10 -17.37
CA ALA A 52 -34.83 -3.08 -18.19
C ALA A 52 -35.31 -2.54 -19.55
N ASP A 53 -35.41 -1.21 -19.69
CA ASP A 53 -35.84 -0.53 -20.92
C ASP A 53 -34.74 -0.43 -21.99
N LYS A 54 -33.49 -0.78 -21.66
CA LYS A 54 -32.40 -0.82 -22.64
C LYS A 54 -32.46 -2.19 -23.34
N THR A 55 -32.94 -2.19 -24.58
CA THR A 55 -33.05 -3.36 -25.47
C THR A 55 -31.93 -4.35 -25.19
N ALA A 56 -32.28 -5.55 -24.73
CA ALA A 56 -31.31 -6.61 -24.45
C ALA A 56 -30.50 -6.89 -25.73
N ILE A 57 -29.31 -6.31 -25.81
CA ILE A 57 -28.35 -6.62 -26.87
C ILE A 57 -28.01 -8.10 -26.69
N ALA A 58 -28.04 -8.88 -27.77
CA ALA A 58 -27.73 -10.30 -27.74
C ALA A 58 -26.45 -10.54 -26.92
N SER A 59 -26.56 -11.39 -25.90
CA SER A 59 -25.46 -11.72 -25.00
C SER A 59 -24.37 -12.44 -25.80
N GLY A 60 -23.36 -11.70 -26.25
CA GLY A 60 -22.17 -12.26 -26.89
C GLY A 60 -21.13 -12.60 -25.84
N VAL A 61 -20.76 -13.88 -25.73
CA VAL A 61 -19.58 -14.28 -24.94
C VAL A 61 -18.36 -13.85 -25.74
N THR A 62 -17.73 -12.75 -25.35
CA THR A 62 -16.40 -12.38 -25.85
C THR A 62 -15.36 -13.13 -25.02
N ASP A 63 -14.26 -13.55 -25.63
CA ASP A 63 -13.09 -14.08 -24.90
C ASP A 63 -12.32 -12.92 -24.25
N ALA A 64 -12.99 -12.22 -23.33
CA ALA A 64 -12.42 -11.12 -22.58
C ALA A 64 -11.70 -11.69 -21.35
N ALA A 65 -10.56 -11.07 -21.01
CA ALA A 65 -9.89 -11.32 -19.74
C ALA A 65 -10.88 -11.16 -18.58
N SER A 66 -10.70 -11.97 -17.53
CA SER A 66 -11.54 -11.89 -16.34
C SER A 66 -11.56 -10.44 -15.80
N PRO A 67 -12.73 -9.92 -15.41
CA PRO A 67 -12.86 -8.56 -14.91
C PRO A 67 -11.97 -8.35 -13.68
N GLY A 68 -11.03 -7.40 -13.76
CA GLY A 68 -10.06 -7.17 -12.71
C GLY A 68 -9.22 -5.91 -12.91
N LEU A 69 -8.45 -5.54 -11.89
CA LEU A 69 -7.42 -4.52 -12.03
C LEU A 69 -6.34 -4.97 -12.99
N THR A 70 -5.82 -4.05 -13.80
CA THR A 70 -4.66 -4.31 -14.65
C THR A 70 -3.42 -4.59 -13.80
N ASP A 71 -2.47 -5.34 -14.34
CA ASP A 71 -1.19 -5.61 -13.67
C ASP A 71 -0.45 -4.32 -13.31
N ALA A 72 -0.58 -3.28 -14.13
CA ALA A 72 -0.05 -1.94 -13.83
C ALA A 72 -0.72 -1.36 -12.57
N ALA A 73 -2.05 -1.31 -12.51
CA ALA A 73 -2.77 -0.78 -11.36
C ALA A 73 -2.46 -1.55 -10.06
N GLN A 74 -2.32 -2.88 -10.13
CA GLN A 74 -1.92 -3.68 -8.97
C GLN A 74 -0.49 -3.33 -8.49
N ARG A 75 0.48 -3.23 -9.42
CA ARG A 75 1.87 -2.85 -9.08
C ARG A 75 1.96 -1.43 -8.52
N ASP A 76 1.24 -0.49 -9.10
CA ASP A 76 1.25 0.91 -8.69
C ASP A 76 0.65 1.08 -7.30
N TYR A 77 -0.40 0.33 -6.96
CA TYR A 77 -0.98 0.33 -5.62
C TYR A 77 0.05 -0.05 -4.53
N PHE A 78 0.80 -1.14 -4.73
CA PHE A 78 1.79 -1.57 -3.75
C PHE A 78 2.98 -0.60 -3.67
N THR A 79 3.39 -0.03 -4.80
CA THR A 79 4.41 1.04 -4.85
C THR A 79 3.97 2.27 -4.08
N LEU A 80 2.70 2.68 -4.22
CA LEU A 80 2.13 3.80 -3.48
C LEU A 80 2.12 3.50 -1.98
N ARG A 81 1.69 2.30 -1.56
CA ARG A 81 1.68 1.90 -0.15
C ARG A 81 3.10 1.90 0.45
N GLU A 82 4.12 1.44 -0.28
CA GLU A 82 5.52 1.50 0.20
C GLU A 82 6.00 2.95 0.36
N ARG A 83 5.71 3.82 -0.61
CA ARG A 83 6.10 5.24 -0.55
C ARG A 83 5.44 5.95 0.63
N ILE A 84 4.14 5.70 0.86
CA ILE A 84 3.43 6.25 2.02
C ILE A 84 4.09 5.80 3.32
N ALA A 85 4.33 4.51 3.50
CA ALA A 85 4.99 4.00 4.71
C ALA A 85 6.38 4.62 4.92
N THR A 86 7.16 4.77 3.85
CA THR A 86 8.48 5.41 3.89
C THR A 86 8.39 6.87 4.34
N SER A 87 7.54 7.66 3.68
CA SER A 87 7.36 9.07 4.03
C SER A 87 6.79 9.24 5.44
N GLU A 88 5.84 8.42 5.85
CA GLU A 88 5.26 8.45 7.18
C GLU A 88 6.32 8.20 8.27
N LYS A 89 7.13 7.15 8.14
CA LYS A 89 8.18 6.84 9.12
C LYS A 89 9.28 7.90 9.16
N MET A 90 9.68 8.44 8.00
CA MET A 90 10.63 9.56 7.95
C MET A 90 10.08 10.81 8.65
N ILE A 91 8.82 11.18 8.37
CA ILE A 91 8.20 12.36 8.98
C ILE A 91 8.05 12.18 10.49
N GLN A 92 7.56 11.02 10.94
CA GLN A 92 7.39 10.73 12.37
C GLN A 92 8.74 10.76 13.11
N GLY A 93 9.77 10.11 12.54
CA GLY A 93 11.12 10.11 13.10
C GLY A 93 11.73 11.50 13.20
N LEU A 94 11.61 12.32 12.15
CA LEU A 94 12.10 13.72 12.17
C LEU A 94 11.35 14.58 13.19
N GLN A 95 10.03 14.43 13.29
CA GLN A 95 9.24 15.14 14.29
C GLN A 95 9.64 14.76 15.72
N GLU A 96 9.87 13.47 15.97
CA GLU A 96 10.27 12.99 17.29
C GLU A 96 11.69 13.42 17.65
N TYR A 97 12.61 13.40 16.68
CA TYR A 97 13.95 13.94 16.83
C TYR A 97 13.91 15.41 17.27
N ILE A 98 13.14 16.26 16.57
CA ILE A 98 13.00 17.68 16.92
C ILE A 98 12.47 17.83 18.36
N ARG A 99 11.44 17.06 18.73
CA ARG A 99 10.82 17.16 20.06
C ARG A 99 11.75 16.73 21.19
N LYS A 100 12.62 15.74 20.98
CA LYS A 100 13.48 15.16 22.02
C LYS A 100 14.89 15.78 22.07
N GLU A 101 15.45 16.10 20.90
CA GLU A 101 16.88 16.43 20.75
C GLU A 101 17.15 17.89 20.42
N CYS A 102 16.14 18.65 19.96
CA CYS A 102 16.30 20.07 19.57
C CYS A 102 15.71 21.06 20.57
N GLN A 103 15.27 20.59 21.74
CA GLN A 103 15.01 21.45 22.89
C GLN A 103 16.30 21.92 23.56
#